data_AF-A0A1I7V2A8-F1
#
_entry.id   AF-A0A1I7V2A8-F1
#
_cell.length_a   1.000
_cell.length_b   1.000
_cell.length_c   1.000
_cell.angle_alpha   90.00
_cell.angle_beta   90.00
_cell.angle_gamma   90.00
#
_symmetry.space_group_name_H-M   'P 1'
#
loop_
_entity.id
_entity.type
_entity.pdbx_description
1 polymer ?
#
loop_
_entity_poly.entity_id
_entity_poly.type
_entity_poly.pdbx_seq_one_letter_code
_entity_poly.pdbx_strand_id
1 'polypeptide(L)'
;MSSISFFISFLFLSVGLNAQRSTNCGSWNFRKHFRCLFKELIFAKDLALLNLNNTQDIQRLQGSCDALQVCYSSMECQNMNTIELTNKMKAACEGLLYIFEEHSDCSRKIENIREKCKPRTSCANMFGEKNCGRDLIIERCSKEEWVGFRNSMIKLMTVADPMCDLDQYRKL
;
A
#
# COMPACT_ATOMS: atom_id res chain seq x y z
N MET A 1 -24.88 26.49 32.97
CA MET A 1 -25.60 25.23 32.68
C MET A 1 -26.15 25.33 31.27
N SER A 2 -25.83 24.32 30.47
CA SER A 2 -25.60 24.39 29.03
C SER A 2 -26.84 24.39 28.15
N SER A 3 -26.91 25.35 27.23
CA SER A 3 -27.83 25.39 26.07
C SER A 3 -27.39 24.47 24.91
N ILE A 4 -26.70 23.37 25.21
CA ILE A 4 -26.15 22.42 24.20
C ILE A 4 -27.17 21.33 23.83
N SER A 5 -28.35 21.30 24.44
CA SER A 5 -29.27 20.15 24.31
C SER A 5 -30.22 20.18 23.11
N PHE A 6 -30.18 21.18 22.22
CA PHE A 6 -31.14 21.27 21.10
C PHE A 6 -30.55 21.07 19.69
N PHE A 7 -29.22 21.10 19.50
CA PHE A 7 -28.62 20.92 18.17
C PHE A 7 -28.29 19.46 17.81
N ILE A 8 -28.39 18.51 18.75
CA ILE A 8 -28.07 17.09 18.49
C ILE A 8 -29.24 16.34 17.82
N SER A 9 -30.44 16.90 17.79
CA SER A 9 -31.62 16.22 17.23
C SER A 9 -31.93 16.54 15.75
N PHE A 10 -31.18 17.42 15.08
CA PHE A 10 -31.49 17.83 13.70
C PHE A 10 -30.52 17.32 12.61
N LEU A 11 -29.41 16.68 12.97
CA LEU A 11 -28.50 16.05 11.99
C LEU A 11 -28.88 14.60 11.63
N PHE A 12 -29.95 14.05 12.20
CA PHE A 12 -30.40 12.67 11.93
C PHE A 12 -31.62 12.55 10.99
N LEU A 13 -32.13 13.63 10.39
CA LEU A 13 -33.44 13.60 9.72
C LEU A 13 -33.50 14.07 8.26
N SER A 14 -32.40 14.07 7.51
CA SER A 14 -32.49 14.19 6.05
C SER A 14 -31.38 13.48 5.28
N VAL A 15 -31.20 12.19 5.53
CA VAL A 15 -30.78 11.30 4.44
C VAL A 15 -32.05 10.76 3.81
N GLY A 16 -32.43 11.34 2.66
CA GLY A 16 -33.51 10.79 1.85
C GLY A 16 -33.25 9.31 1.59
N LEU A 17 -34.21 8.46 1.98
CA LEU A 17 -34.28 7.08 1.53
C LEU A 17 -34.51 7.10 0.01
N ASN A 18 -33.43 7.15 -0.76
CA ASN A 18 -33.41 6.35 -1.98
C ASN A 18 -33.06 4.93 -1.54
N ALA A 19 -34.11 4.21 -1.14
CA ALA A 19 -34.07 2.78 -0.91
C ALA A 19 -33.80 2.07 -2.23
N GLN A 20 -32.54 2.05 -2.66
CA GLN A 20 -32.10 1.07 -3.63
C GLN A 20 -32.13 -0.29 -2.93
N ARG A 21 -33.18 -1.03 -3.22
CA ARG A 21 -33.52 -2.32 -2.61
C ARG A 21 -32.43 -3.35 -2.94
N SER A 22 -31.50 -3.53 -2.02
CA SER A 22 -30.64 -4.71 -1.88
C SER A 22 -30.67 -5.10 -0.39
N THR A 23 -31.42 -6.15 -0.07
CA THR A 23 -31.88 -6.44 1.29
C THR A 23 -30.84 -7.02 2.25
N ASN A 24 -29.55 -7.12 1.90
CA ASN A 24 -28.54 -7.75 2.78
C ASN A 24 -27.25 -6.93 3.03
N CYS A 25 -27.05 -5.78 2.37
CA CYS A 25 -25.76 -5.09 2.40
C CYS A 25 -25.53 -4.18 3.64
N GLY A 26 -26.50 -3.95 4.54
CA GLY A 26 -26.35 -2.92 5.59
C GLY A 26 -25.39 -3.30 6.74
N SER A 27 -25.77 -4.28 7.56
CA SER A 27 -25.05 -4.64 8.79
C SER A 27 -23.88 -5.61 8.57
N TRP A 28 -24.02 -6.54 7.63
CA TRP A 28 -22.99 -7.55 7.35
C TRP A 28 -21.78 -6.96 6.62
N ASN A 29 -22.02 -6.00 5.70
CA ASN A 29 -20.91 -5.24 5.13
C ASN A 29 -20.25 -4.33 6.14
N PHE A 30 -20.97 -3.73 7.08
CA PHE A 30 -20.32 -2.92 8.11
C PHE A 30 -19.26 -3.77 8.86
N ARG A 31 -19.62 -4.98 9.30
CA ARG A 31 -18.66 -5.89 9.97
C ARG A 31 -17.50 -6.32 9.07
N LYS A 32 -17.77 -6.69 7.82
CA LYS A 32 -16.72 -7.04 6.84
C LYS A 32 -15.80 -5.84 6.55
N HIS A 33 -16.37 -4.66 6.40
CA HIS A 33 -15.67 -3.42 6.10
C HIS A 33 -14.75 -3.03 7.25
N PHE A 34 -15.23 -3.06 8.50
CA PHE A 34 -14.38 -2.83 9.68
C PHE A 34 -13.27 -3.87 9.81
N ARG A 35 -13.53 -5.14 9.44
CA ARG A 35 -12.48 -6.18 9.41
C ARG A 35 -11.41 -5.87 8.36
N CYS A 36 -11.80 -5.44 7.17
CA CYS A 36 -10.83 -5.08 6.13
C CYS A 36 -10.06 -3.81 6.53
N LEU A 37 -10.73 -2.79 7.06
CA LEU A 37 -10.09 -1.59 7.60
C LEU A 37 -9.04 -1.92 8.67
N PHE A 38 -9.34 -2.86 9.58
CA PHE A 38 -8.36 -3.29 10.59
C PHE A 38 -7.14 -3.98 9.95
N LYS A 39 -7.34 -4.81 8.93
CA LYS A 39 -6.24 -5.40 8.15
C LYS A 39 -5.43 -4.34 7.39
N GLU A 40 -6.07 -3.26 6.93
CA GLU A 40 -5.37 -2.14 6.30
C GLU A 40 -4.49 -1.40 7.29
N LEU A 41 -4.97 -1.17 8.50
CA LEU A 41 -4.17 -0.56 9.57
C LEU A 41 -2.97 -1.44 9.94
N ILE A 42 -3.16 -2.76 9.98
CA ILE A 42 -2.05 -3.71 10.20
C ILE A 42 -1.04 -3.62 9.06
N PHE A 43 -1.49 -3.65 7.81
CA PHE A 43 -0.60 -3.51 6.65
C PHE A 43 0.15 -2.18 6.65
N ALA A 44 -0.53 -1.06 6.91
CA ALA A 44 0.09 0.25 6.97
C ALA A 44 1.17 0.30 8.07
N LYS A 45 0.91 -0.33 9.22
CA LYS A 45 1.89 -0.49 10.30
C LYS A 45 3.08 -1.35 9.86
N ASP A 46 2.84 -2.52 9.28
CA ASP A 46 3.90 -3.44 8.84
C ASP A 46 4.76 -2.80 7.75
N LEU A 47 4.15 -2.01 6.87
CA LEU A 47 4.83 -1.24 5.84
C LEU A 47 5.66 -0.10 6.44
N ALA A 48 5.12 0.66 7.39
CA ALA A 48 5.82 1.75 8.07
C ALA A 48 7.02 1.27 8.90
N LEU A 49 6.97 0.02 9.39
CA LEU A 49 8.02 -0.61 10.19
C LEU A 49 8.93 -1.54 9.39
N LEU A 50 8.74 -1.65 8.06
CA LEU A 50 9.44 -2.60 7.22
C LEU A 50 10.95 -2.33 7.23
N ASN A 51 11.72 -3.34 7.63
CA ASN A 51 13.15 -3.40 7.39
C ASN A 51 13.44 -4.41 6.27
N LEU A 52 13.87 -3.90 5.11
CA LEU A 52 14.17 -4.72 3.93
C LEU A 52 15.29 -5.75 4.14
N ASN A 53 16.09 -5.61 5.20
CA ASN A 53 17.15 -6.56 5.55
C ASN A 53 16.69 -7.64 6.54
N ASN A 54 15.44 -7.59 7.01
CA ASN A 54 14.89 -8.56 7.93
C ASN A 54 13.83 -9.42 7.23
N THR A 55 14.18 -10.67 6.92
CA THR A 55 13.29 -11.64 6.29
C THR A 55 11.98 -11.84 7.05
N GLN A 56 11.98 -11.70 8.39
CA GLN A 56 10.75 -11.82 9.18
C GLN A 56 9.79 -10.65 8.94
N ASP A 57 10.30 -9.44 8.74
CA ASP A 57 9.47 -8.26 8.46
C ASP A 57 8.90 -8.34 7.04
N ILE A 58 9.67 -8.88 6.09
CA ILE A 58 9.21 -9.19 4.73
C ILE A 58 8.07 -10.20 4.75
N GLN A 59 8.23 -11.32 5.46
CA GLN A 59 7.19 -12.35 5.59
C GLN A 59 5.93 -11.84 6.28
N ARG A 60 6.08 -11.00 7.32
CA ARG A 60 4.94 -10.37 8.00
C ARG A 60 4.16 -9.48 7.04
N LEU A 61 4.86 -8.64 6.28
CA LEU A 61 4.25 -7.76 5.30
C LEU A 61 3.56 -8.53 4.17
N GLN A 62 4.19 -9.62 3.69
CA GLN A 62 3.59 -10.53 2.71
C GLN A 62 2.28 -11.15 3.23
N GLY A 63 2.27 -11.66 4.46
CA GLY A 63 1.06 -12.19 5.09
C GLY A 63 -0.04 -11.13 5.26
N SER A 64 0.31 -9.88 5.57
CA SER A 64 -0.63 -8.76 5.62
C SER A 64 -1.20 -8.41 4.24
N CYS A 65 -0.40 -8.52 3.19
CA CYS A 65 -0.85 -8.39 1.80
C CYS A 65 -1.85 -9.48 1.40
N ASP A 66 -1.54 -10.76 1.65
CA ASP A 66 -2.45 -11.87 1.35
C ASP A 66 -3.77 -11.73 2.11
N ALA A 67 -3.67 -11.37 3.39
CA ALA A 67 -4.82 -11.13 4.26
C ALA A 67 -5.73 -10.01 3.74
N LEU A 68 -5.17 -8.95 3.18
CA LEU A 68 -5.90 -7.84 2.59
C LEU A 68 -6.53 -8.20 1.26
N GLN A 69 -5.79 -8.85 0.38
CA GLN A 69 -6.28 -9.27 -0.93
C GLN A 69 -7.47 -10.22 -0.79
N VAL A 70 -7.40 -11.17 0.15
CA VAL A 70 -8.52 -12.05 0.50
C VAL A 70 -9.69 -11.28 1.11
N CYS A 71 -9.44 -10.27 1.96
CA CYS A 71 -10.52 -9.48 2.56
C CYS A 71 -11.32 -8.75 1.49
N TYR A 72 -10.61 -8.04 0.60
CA TYR A 72 -11.22 -7.22 -0.44
C TYR A 72 -11.90 -8.03 -1.55
N SER A 73 -11.34 -9.17 -1.94
CA SER A 73 -11.98 -10.07 -2.90
C SER A 73 -13.26 -10.72 -2.36
N SER A 74 -13.41 -10.81 -1.03
CA SER A 74 -14.60 -11.35 -0.37
C SER A 74 -15.72 -10.33 -0.15
N MET A 75 -15.56 -9.07 -0.60
CA MET A 75 -16.59 -8.03 -0.44
C MET A 75 -17.61 -8.08 -1.57
N GLU A 76 -18.87 -8.32 -1.22
CA GLU A 76 -19.99 -8.48 -2.16
C GLU A 76 -20.63 -7.15 -2.58
N CYS A 77 -20.52 -6.09 -1.77
CA CYS A 77 -21.08 -4.77 -2.10
C CYS A 77 -19.96 -3.72 -2.09
N GLN A 78 -19.45 -3.40 -3.29
CA GLN A 78 -18.40 -2.42 -3.49
C GLN A 78 -18.99 -1.08 -3.94
N ASN A 79 -18.46 0.03 -3.42
CA ASN A 79 -18.69 1.37 -3.97
C ASN A 79 -17.41 1.87 -4.66
N MET A 80 -17.51 2.92 -5.48
CA MET A 80 -16.36 3.41 -6.29
C MET A 80 -15.10 3.69 -5.45
N ASN A 81 -15.26 4.25 -4.25
CA ASN A 81 -14.13 4.57 -3.36
C ASN A 81 -13.46 3.31 -2.79
N THR A 82 -14.25 2.28 -2.45
CA THR A 82 -13.69 0.98 -2.00
C THR A 82 -12.99 0.25 -3.12
N ILE A 83 -13.46 0.37 -4.36
CA ILE A 83 -12.79 -0.21 -5.55
C ILE A 83 -11.43 0.44 -5.77
N GLU A 84 -11.37 1.78 -5.72
CA GLU A 84 -10.11 2.52 -5.91
C GLU A 84 -9.07 2.17 -4.84
N LEU A 85 -9.47 2.16 -3.57
CA LEU A 85 -8.60 1.79 -2.46
C LEU A 85 -8.12 0.33 -2.57
N THR A 86 -9.01 -0.59 -2.92
CA THR A 86 -8.67 -2.01 -3.18
C THR A 86 -7.62 -2.14 -4.28
N ASN A 87 -7.78 -1.41 -5.38
CA ASN A 87 -6.86 -1.48 -6.52
C ASN A 87 -5.48 -0.90 -6.18
N LYS A 88 -5.44 0.20 -5.43
CA LYS A 88 -4.18 0.78 -4.93
C LYS A 88 -3.46 -0.19 -4.00
N MET A 89 -4.20 -0.81 -3.08
CA MET A 89 -3.65 -1.79 -2.14
C MET A 89 -3.12 -3.04 -2.86
N LYS A 90 -3.88 -3.58 -3.81
CA LYS A 90 -3.47 -4.70 -4.65
C LYS A 90 -2.18 -4.36 -5.41
N ALA A 91 -2.11 -3.19 -6.03
CA ALA A 91 -0.95 -2.75 -6.79
C ALA A 91 0.30 -2.56 -5.90
N ALA A 92 0.13 -2.09 -4.65
CA ALA A 92 1.22 -1.99 -3.68
C ALA A 92 1.72 -3.38 -3.25
N CYS A 93 0.80 -4.32 -3.01
CA CYS A 93 1.14 -5.71 -2.68
C CYS A 93 1.86 -6.44 -3.82
N GLU A 94 1.40 -6.29 -5.06
CA GLU A 94 2.11 -6.81 -6.24
C GLU A 94 3.50 -6.18 -6.39
N GLY A 95 3.62 -4.88 -6.14
CA GLY A 95 4.91 -4.18 -6.15
C GLY A 95 5.87 -4.71 -5.07
N LEU A 96 5.36 -4.98 -3.87
CA LEU A 96 6.13 -5.57 -2.78
C LEU A 96 6.61 -6.97 -3.12
N LEU A 97 5.72 -7.84 -3.62
CA LEU A 97 6.09 -9.20 -4.04
C LEU A 97 7.18 -9.18 -5.11
N TYR A 98 7.11 -8.25 -6.06
CA TYR A 98 8.15 -8.04 -7.06
C TYR A 98 9.49 -7.61 -6.42
N ILE A 99 9.47 -6.70 -5.44
CA ILE A 99 10.67 -6.27 -4.71
C ILE A 99 11.26 -7.40 -3.86
N PHE A 100 10.41 -8.29 -3.34
CA PHE A 100 10.75 -9.41 -2.47
C PHE A 100 11.02 -10.72 -3.19
N GLU A 101 10.92 -10.78 -4.51
CA GLU A 101 11.40 -11.93 -5.26
C GLU A 101 12.92 -12.03 -5.09
N GLU A 102 13.35 -12.68 -4.01
CA GLU A 102 14.72 -13.15 -3.76
C GLU A 102 15.18 -14.12 -4.88
N HIS A 103 14.23 -14.61 -5.69
CA HIS A 103 14.45 -15.51 -6.81
C HIS A 103 14.80 -14.82 -8.13
N SER A 104 14.74 -13.49 -8.22
CA SER A 104 15.24 -12.82 -9.42
C SER A 104 16.77 -12.89 -9.44
N ASP A 105 17.33 -13.26 -10.59
CA ASP A 105 18.79 -13.31 -10.77
C ASP A 105 19.44 -11.94 -10.47
N CYS A 106 18.68 -10.85 -10.60
CA CYS A 106 19.10 -9.51 -10.24
C CYS A 106 19.17 -9.29 -8.72
N SER A 107 18.17 -9.72 -7.95
CA SER A 107 18.11 -9.55 -6.48
C SER A 107 19.38 -10.08 -5.82
N ARG A 108 19.86 -11.24 -6.27
CA ARG A 108 21.13 -11.85 -5.82
C ARG A 108 22.37 -11.05 -6.25
N LYS A 109 22.38 -10.47 -7.46
CA LYS A 109 23.51 -9.66 -7.97
C LYS A 109 23.69 -8.34 -7.21
N ILE A 110 22.62 -7.80 -6.62
CA ILE A 110 22.64 -6.51 -5.91
C ILE A 110 22.76 -6.65 -4.37
N GLU A 111 22.62 -7.86 -3.84
CA GLU A 111 22.63 -8.17 -2.39
C GLU A 111 23.93 -7.70 -1.69
N ASN A 112 25.09 -7.97 -2.29
CA ASN A 112 26.40 -7.58 -1.75
C ASN A 112 26.70 -6.06 -1.82
N ILE A 113 25.84 -5.26 -2.47
CA ILE A 113 26.05 -3.82 -2.68
C ILE A 113 25.02 -2.97 -1.92
N ARG A 114 24.01 -3.61 -1.32
CA ARG A 114 23.00 -2.98 -0.46
C ARG A 114 23.59 -2.20 0.72
N GLU A 115 24.84 -2.49 1.10
CA GLU A 115 25.57 -1.72 2.11
C GLU A 115 26.13 -0.38 1.59
N LYS A 116 26.47 -0.31 0.28
CA LYS A 116 27.05 0.89 -0.37
C LYS A 116 25.99 1.88 -0.83
N CYS A 117 24.89 1.36 -1.37
CA CYS A 117 23.71 2.14 -1.68
C CYS A 117 22.67 1.80 -0.62
N LYS A 118 22.44 2.71 0.34
CA LYS A 118 21.40 2.56 1.36
C LYS A 118 20.13 3.24 0.86
N PRO A 119 19.27 2.57 0.07
CA PRO A 119 17.94 3.09 -0.19
C PRO A 119 17.29 3.31 1.17
N ARG A 120 16.92 4.56 1.46
CA ARG A 120 16.11 4.87 2.61
C ARG A 120 14.67 4.91 2.14
N THR A 121 13.77 4.35 2.93
CA THR A 121 12.32 4.41 2.70
C THR A 121 11.74 5.82 2.94
N SER A 122 12.57 6.86 2.90
CA SER A 122 12.10 8.25 2.96
C SER A 122 11.81 8.77 1.56
N CYS A 123 10.74 9.55 1.44
CA CYS A 123 10.34 10.17 0.17
C CYS A 123 11.47 10.94 -0.52
N ALA A 124 12.37 11.58 0.24
CA ALA A 124 13.45 12.40 -0.29
C ALA A 124 14.64 11.59 -0.86
N ASN A 125 14.75 10.29 -0.56
CA ASN A 125 15.91 9.49 -0.93
C ASN A 125 15.56 8.02 -1.23
N MET A 126 14.43 7.81 -1.91
CA MET A 126 13.80 6.50 -2.11
C MET A 126 14.75 5.46 -2.72
N PHE A 127 15.65 5.89 -3.62
CA PHE A 127 16.62 5.02 -4.31
C PHE A 127 18.06 5.20 -3.84
N GLY A 128 18.27 5.81 -2.67
CA GLY A 128 19.59 6.08 -2.12
C GLY A 128 20.25 7.34 -2.70
N GLU A 129 21.34 7.79 -2.08
CA GLU A 129 21.97 9.06 -2.44
C GLU A 129 22.30 9.14 -3.93
N LYS A 130 21.94 10.27 -4.56
CA LYS A 130 22.08 10.48 -6.01
C LYS A 130 21.40 9.40 -6.87
N ASN A 131 20.40 8.71 -6.33
CA ASN A 131 19.73 7.57 -6.95
C ASN A 131 20.66 6.40 -7.28
N CYS A 132 21.65 6.12 -6.42
CA CYS A 132 22.62 5.04 -6.63
C CYS A 132 21.98 3.68 -6.98
N GLY A 133 20.76 3.40 -6.51
CA GLY A 133 20.04 2.16 -6.82
C GLY A 133 19.75 2.00 -8.31
N ARG A 134 19.52 3.11 -9.03
CA ARG A 134 19.29 3.13 -10.48
C ARG A 134 20.47 2.56 -11.24
N ASP A 135 21.63 3.19 -11.07
CA ASP A 135 22.80 2.88 -11.88
C ASP A 135 23.29 1.46 -11.58
N LEU A 136 23.18 1.03 -10.32
CA LEU A 136 23.50 -0.33 -9.90
C LEU A 136 22.61 -1.39 -10.57
N ILE A 137 21.28 -1.18 -10.58
CA ILE A 137 20.36 -2.14 -11.20
C ILE A 137 20.56 -2.18 -12.72
N ILE A 138 20.79 -1.03 -13.36
CA ILE A 138 21.07 -0.97 -14.80
C ILE A 138 22.40 -1.68 -15.15
N GLU A 139 23.46 -1.46 -14.38
CA GLU A 139 24.79 -2.05 -14.64
C GLU A 139 24.78 -3.57 -14.47
N ARG A 140 24.08 -4.09 -13.45
CA ARG A 140 24.16 -5.50 -13.03
C ARG A 140 23.06 -6.37 -13.59
N CYS A 141 21.94 -5.75 -13.92
CA CYS A 141 20.73 -6.43 -14.30
C CYS A 141 20.32 -5.94 -15.68
N SER A 142 19.45 -4.95 -15.76
CA SER A 142 18.97 -4.37 -17.01
C SER A 142 18.23 -3.05 -16.77
N LYS A 143 17.98 -2.31 -17.86
CA LYS A 143 17.12 -1.12 -17.80
C LYS A 143 15.67 -1.50 -17.53
N GLU A 144 15.23 -2.64 -18.03
CA GLU A 144 13.90 -3.20 -17.83
C GLU A 144 13.65 -3.54 -16.36
N GLU A 145 14.61 -4.19 -15.69
CA GLU A 145 14.51 -4.48 -14.26
C GLU A 145 14.53 -3.22 -13.39
N TRP A 146 15.30 -2.20 -13.78
CA TRP A 146 15.22 -0.89 -13.13
C TRP A 146 13.81 -0.30 -13.22
N VAL A 147 13.22 -0.29 -14.42
CA VAL A 147 11.87 0.25 -14.63
C VAL A 147 10.83 -0.51 -13.81
N GLY A 148 10.93 -1.84 -13.75
CA GLY A 148 10.08 -2.69 -12.92
C GLY A 148 10.19 -2.34 -11.44
N PHE A 149 11.42 -2.34 -10.91
CA PHE A 149 11.69 -2.04 -9.50
C PHE A 149 11.23 -0.62 -9.11
N ARG A 150 11.57 0.38 -9.92
CA ARG A 150 11.18 1.78 -9.72
C ARG A 150 9.67 1.93 -9.66
N ASN A 151 8.94 1.32 -10.60
CA ASN A 151 7.49 1.40 -10.65
C ASN A 151 6.84 0.72 -9.44
N SER A 152 7.38 -0.41 -9.00
CA SER A 152 6.93 -1.12 -7.79
C SER A 152 7.13 -0.28 -6.52
N MET A 153 8.29 0.37 -6.37
CA MET A 153 8.56 1.28 -5.26
C MET A 153 7.66 2.52 -5.25
N ILE A 154 7.36 3.10 -6.42
CA ILE A 154 6.42 4.24 -6.54
C ILE A 154 5.00 3.84 -6.09
N LYS A 155 4.52 2.66 -6.53
CA LYS A 155 3.20 2.14 -6.10
C LYS A 155 3.15 1.95 -4.59
N LEU A 156 4.23 1.42 -4.02
CA LEU A 156 4.36 1.23 -2.59
C LEU A 156 4.33 2.55 -1.83
N MET A 157 5.14 3.53 -2.24
CA MET A 157 5.21 4.82 -1.57
C MET A 157 3.93 5.64 -1.70
N THR A 158 3.15 5.46 -2.76
CA THR A 158 1.83 6.09 -2.88
C THR A 158 0.88 5.67 -1.75
N VAL A 159 1.06 4.46 -1.22
CA VAL A 159 0.27 3.94 -0.09
C VAL A 159 0.95 4.25 1.25
N ALA A 160 2.27 4.12 1.33
CA ALA A 160 3.04 4.35 2.56
C ALA A 160 3.06 5.82 2.99
N ASP A 161 3.21 6.74 2.04
CA ASP A 161 3.30 8.18 2.25
C ASP A 161 2.59 8.93 1.10
N PRO A 162 1.26 9.14 1.21
CA PRO A 162 0.48 9.81 0.17
C PRO A 162 0.90 11.26 -0.10
N MET A 163 1.68 11.87 0.80
CA MET A 163 2.20 13.24 0.63
C MET A 163 3.54 13.26 -0.10
N CYS A 164 4.12 12.10 -0.40
CA CYS A 164 5.38 12.02 -1.10
C CYS A 164 5.27 12.50 -2.56
N ASP A 165 6.10 13.47 -2.93
CA ASP A 165 6.26 13.85 -4.34
C ASP A 165 7.09 12.81 -5.09
N LEU A 166 6.38 11.95 -5.82
CA LEU A 166 6.94 10.85 -6.58
C LEU A 166 7.26 11.20 -8.04
N ASP A 167 6.90 12.41 -8.52
CA ASP A 167 7.09 12.78 -9.93
C ASP A 167 8.56 12.85 -10.32
N GLN A 168 9.42 13.29 -9.40
CA GLN A 168 10.86 13.33 -9.58
C GLN A 168 11.46 11.95 -9.92
N TYR A 169 10.83 10.87 -9.45
CA TYR A 169 11.33 9.51 -9.62
C TYR A 169 10.83 8.84 -10.91
N ARG A 170 9.70 9.29 -11.48
CA ARG A 170 9.11 8.69 -12.69
C ARG A 170 10.00 8.84 -13.94
N LYS A 171 10.90 9.82 -13.92
CA LYS A 171 11.79 10.17 -15.05
C LYS A 171 13.19 9.54 -14.96
N LEU A 172 13.53 8.93 -13.83
CA LEU A 172 14.82 8.25 -13.60
C LEU A 172 14.86 6.92 -14.34
#